data_AF-A0A0A1FGG2-F1
#
_entry.id   AF-A0A0A1FGG2-F1
#
_cell.length_a   1.000
_cell.length_b   1.000
_cell.length_c   1.000
_cell.angle_alpha   90.00
_cell.angle_beta   90.00
_cell.angle_gamma   90.00
#
_symmetry.space_group_name_H-M   'P 1'
#
loop_
_entity.id
_entity.type
_entity.pdbx_description
1 polymer ?
#
loop_
_entity_poly.entity_id
_entity_poly.type
_entity_poly.pdbx_seq_one_letter_code
_entity_poly.pdbx_strand_id
1 'polypeptide(L)'
;MTENQNEHSRTTIQITEEFLLSGASARGGWTREQLCLLGVAGPAPKGWKRSILGQIIDIAHAQEFLAIGLARRNPVAVEPTKLSVRSNPTTLWLYVLELANNNFYVGMTRNVEARFKQHHSGVGSQWTALHQPLRVMRCANTGLTSDSEAARIEDALTVQTMEQFGRQHVRGGQYCMLDQAEVDAALVRQGQWERIQRAALNRSSYELQGSWHVALENILTLALRYYESPSPSLRDNLFSALYGLTRYRFWHSDFDAALDSAFWDEKGILPVLLSFRDNRPVASNCQDAFCVLGGAMARRRRNGPPFHHLFLFGWRAFVPSATTLQAARIEQWLRELPAERDRRYDEFTGILLPQMRYLLRS
;
A
#
# COMPACT_ATOMS: atom_id res chain seq x y z
N MET A 1 13.26 24.88 -30.41
CA MET A 1 12.01 25.61 -30.05
C MET A 1 10.85 24.63 -29.80
N THR A 2 11.09 23.52 -29.09
CA THR A 2 10.10 22.42 -28.98
C THR A 2 9.93 21.91 -27.55
N GLU A 3 10.33 22.67 -26.52
CA GLU A 3 10.12 22.29 -25.11
C GLU A 3 8.91 22.97 -24.45
N ASN A 4 8.41 24.10 -24.98
CA ASN A 4 7.30 24.83 -24.35
C ASN A 4 5.89 24.27 -24.63
N GLN A 5 5.73 23.30 -25.54
CA GLN A 5 4.40 22.75 -25.87
C GLN A 5 4.02 21.51 -25.03
N ASN A 6 4.97 20.84 -24.38
CA ASN A 6 4.70 19.64 -23.57
C ASN A 6 4.35 19.91 -22.10
N GLU A 7 4.61 21.12 -21.60
CA GLU A 7 4.31 21.48 -20.21
C GLU A 7 2.86 22.01 -20.04
N HIS A 8 2.31 22.64 -21.10
CA HIS A 8 0.91 23.09 -21.14
C HIS A 8 -0.11 21.95 -21.27
N SER A 9 0.33 20.75 -21.64
CA SER A 9 -0.55 19.57 -21.74
C SER A 9 -0.82 18.88 -20.39
N ARG A 10 -0.18 19.33 -19.29
CA ARG A 10 -0.39 18.76 -17.93
C ARG A 10 -1.26 19.62 -17.00
N THR A 11 -1.56 20.86 -17.38
CA THR A 11 -2.34 21.81 -16.57
C THR A 11 -3.77 22.00 -17.05
N THR A 12 -4.17 21.32 -18.13
CA THR A 12 -5.51 21.48 -18.71
C THR A 12 -6.15 20.14 -19.04
N ILE A 13 -7.48 20.11 -19.07
CA ILE A 13 -8.29 18.92 -19.37
C ILE A 13 -9.42 19.29 -20.34
N GLN A 14 -9.76 18.38 -21.23
CA GLN A 14 -10.87 18.53 -22.16
C GLN A 14 -12.20 18.17 -21.47
N ILE A 15 -13.21 19.00 -21.65
CA ILE A 15 -14.57 18.75 -21.15
C ILE A 15 -15.21 17.64 -21.99
N THR A 16 -15.39 16.46 -21.38
CA THR A 16 -16.11 15.32 -21.96
C THR A 16 -17.49 15.14 -21.31
N GLU A 17 -18.35 14.34 -21.94
CA GLU A 17 -19.66 14.00 -21.36
C GLU A 17 -19.51 13.24 -20.04
N GLU A 18 -18.51 12.35 -19.95
CA GLU A 18 -18.16 11.62 -18.73
C GLU A 18 -17.69 12.55 -17.60
N PHE A 19 -16.87 13.56 -17.91
CA PHE A 19 -16.44 14.58 -16.94
C PHE A 19 -17.64 15.37 -16.40
N LEU A 20 -18.53 15.84 -17.27
CA LEU A 20 -19.75 16.54 -16.86
C LEU A 20 -20.63 15.65 -15.98
N LEU A 21 -20.85 14.40 -16.40
CA LEU A 21 -21.60 13.42 -15.63
C LEU A 21 -20.96 13.17 -14.27
N SER A 22 -19.64 13.12 -14.16
CA SER A 22 -18.92 12.91 -12.89
C SER A 22 -19.14 14.05 -11.88
N GLY A 23 -19.27 15.29 -12.36
CA GLY A 23 -19.62 16.44 -11.52
C GLY A 23 -21.13 16.63 -11.27
N ALA A 24 -22.00 15.84 -11.87
CA ALA A 24 -23.46 16.01 -11.74
C ALA A 24 -23.98 15.53 -10.38
N SER A 25 -24.99 16.20 -9.84
CA SER A 25 -25.76 15.68 -8.69
C SER A 25 -26.48 14.36 -9.03
N ALA A 26 -27.01 13.67 -8.01
CA ALA A 26 -27.77 12.41 -8.18
C ALA A 26 -28.99 12.54 -9.14
N ARG A 27 -29.51 13.75 -9.34
CA ARG A 27 -30.60 14.04 -10.30
C ARG A 27 -30.10 14.58 -11.66
N GLY A 28 -28.80 14.53 -11.92
CA GLY A 28 -28.21 14.93 -13.21
C GLY A 28 -28.10 16.44 -13.44
N GLY A 29 -28.15 17.25 -12.37
CA GLY A 29 -28.03 18.73 -12.43
C GLY A 29 -26.73 19.28 -11.82
N TRP A 30 -26.36 20.51 -12.21
CA TRP A 30 -25.13 21.23 -11.81
C TRP A 30 -25.49 22.57 -11.14
N THR A 31 -24.65 23.08 -10.24
CA THR A 31 -24.84 24.40 -9.61
C THR A 31 -24.45 25.55 -10.55
N ARG A 32 -24.87 26.79 -10.22
CA ARG A 32 -24.40 28.00 -10.92
C ARG A 32 -22.89 28.17 -10.82
N GLU A 33 -22.31 27.78 -9.70
CA GLU A 33 -20.86 27.79 -9.44
C GLU A 33 -20.13 26.80 -10.36
N GLN A 34 -20.62 25.57 -10.47
CA GLN A 34 -20.10 24.58 -11.43
C GLN A 34 -20.20 25.06 -12.88
N LEU A 35 -21.28 25.73 -13.25
CA LEU A 35 -21.44 26.30 -14.58
C LEU A 35 -20.46 27.47 -14.84
N CYS A 36 -20.19 28.30 -13.83
CA CYS A 36 -19.21 29.38 -13.91
C CYS A 36 -17.79 28.84 -14.17
N LEU A 37 -17.41 27.76 -13.48
CA LEU A 37 -16.12 27.07 -13.70
C LEU A 37 -15.96 26.53 -15.13
N LEU A 38 -17.07 26.29 -15.83
CA LEU A 38 -17.11 25.88 -17.24
C LEU A 38 -17.34 27.07 -18.20
N GLY A 39 -17.30 28.31 -17.71
CA GLY A 39 -17.55 29.51 -18.52
C GLY A 39 -19.00 29.70 -18.97
N VAL A 40 -19.96 28.98 -18.36
CA VAL A 40 -21.38 29.05 -18.72
C VAL A 40 -22.09 30.05 -17.82
N ALA A 41 -22.58 31.15 -18.41
CA ALA A 41 -23.38 32.14 -17.70
C ALA A 41 -24.69 31.55 -17.14
N GLY A 42 -25.03 31.89 -15.89
CA GLY A 42 -26.25 31.42 -15.24
C GLY A 42 -27.43 32.39 -15.42
N PRO A 43 -28.65 31.93 -15.76
CA PRO A 43 -29.10 30.54 -15.92
C PRO A 43 -28.65 29.89 -17.24
N ALA A 44 -28.38 28.57 -17.20
CA ALA A 44 -27.80 27.84 -18.33
C ALA A 44 -28.75 27.84 -19.56
N PRO A 45 -28.32 28.34 -20.73
CA PRO A 45 -29.17 28.40 -21.93
C PRO A 45 -29.49 27.01 -22.48
N LYS A 46 -30.61 26.86 -23.20
CA LYS A 46 -31.02 25.58 -23.81
C LYS A 46 -29.91 25.07 -24.75
N GLY A 47 -29.36 23.89 -24.45
CA GLY A 47 -28.31 23.26 -25.26
C GLY A 47 -26.86 23.58 -24.86
N TRP A 48 -26.61 24.30 -23.76
CA TRP A 48 -25.27 24.70 -23.28
C TRP A 48 -24.22 23.58 -23.21
N LYS A 49 -24.63 22.32 -22.97
CA LYS A 49 -23.69 21.19 -22.95
C LYS A 49 -22.98 21.01 -24.30
N ARG A 50 -23.72 21.16 -25.41
CA ARG A 50 -23.16 21.03 -26.76
C ARG A 50 -22.15 22.13 -27.08
N SER A 51 -22.26 23.31 -26.47
CA SER A 51 -21.34 24.41 -26.73
C SER A 51 -20.01 24.29 -25.98
N ILE A 52 -19.94 23.50 -24.92
CA ILE A 52 -18.72 23.35 -24.10
C ILE A 52 -18.02 21.99 -24.26
N LEU A 53 -18.71 20.96 -24.78
CA LEU A 53 -18.10 19.66 -25.03
C LEU A 53 -16.93 19.81 -26.01
N GLY A 54 -15.76 19.34 -25.61
CA GLY A 54 -14.51 19.47 -26.36
C GLY A 54 -13.69 20.71 -26.07
N GLN A 55 -14.19 21.66 -25.27
CA GLN A 55 -13.38 22.79 -24.80
C GLN A 55 -12.36 22.34 -23.75
N ILE A 56 -11.27 23.09 -23.62
CA ILE A 56 -10.19 22.83 -22.67
C ILE A 56 -10.34 23.77 -21.48
N ILE A 57 -10.27 23.24 -20.26
CA ILE A 57 -10.29 24.00 -19.01
C ILE A 57 -9.06 23.69 -18.17
N ASP A 58 -8.72 24.63 -17.29
CA ASP A 58 -7.66 24.43 -16.32
C ASP A 58 -8.00 23.28 -15.34
N ILE A 59 -6.97 22.51 -14.97
CA ILE A 59 -7.12 21.34 -14.10
C ILE A 59 -7.64 21.72 -12.71
N ALA A 60 -7.33 22.90 -12.19
CA ALA A 60 -7.84 23.39 -10.91
C ALA A 60 -9.36 23.65 -10.99
N HIS A 61 -9.84 24.26 -12.08
CA HIS A 61 -11.28 24.42 -12.31
C HIS A 61 -11.99 23.08 -12.50
N ALA A 62 -11.34 22.11 -13.15
CA ALA A 62 -11.90 20.78 -13.32
C ALA A 62 -12.00 20.01 -12.00
N GLN A 63 -10.98 20.11 -11.15
CA GLN A 63 -10.98 19.50 -9.81
C GLN A 63 -12.05 20.14 -8.91
N GLU A 64 -12.17 21.46 -8.92
CA GLU A 64 -13.20 22.18 -8.18
C GLU A 64 -14.62 21.80 -8.65
N PHE A 65 -14.81 21.70 -9.97
CA PHE A 65 -16.08 21.27 -10.56
C PHE A 65 -16.51 19.88 -10.08
N LEU A 66 -15.58 18.93 -10.01
CA LEU A 66 -15.83 17.57 -9.53
C LEU A 66 -16.04 17.53 -8.01
N ALA A 67 -15.28 18.32 -7.25
CA ALA A 67 -15.41 18.43 -5.80
C ALA A 67 -16.81 18.90 -5.38
N ILE A 68 -17.34 19.94 -6.04
CA ILE A 68 -18.72 20.42 -5.82
C ILE A 68 -19.74 19.31 -6.13
N GLY A 69 -19.51 18.53 -7.21
CA GLY A 69 -20.39 17.41 -7.58
C GLY A 69 -20.40 16.29 -6.55
N LEU A 70 -19.22 15.87 -6.09
CA LEU A 70 -19.02 14.82 -5.09
C LEU A 70 -19.64 15.21 -3.73
N ALA A 71 -19.42 16.45 -3.29
CA ALA A 71 -20.01 16.98 -2.06
C ALA A 71 -21.56 16.91 -2.07
N ARG A 72 -22.18 16.97 -3.24
CA ARG A 72 -23.65 16.90 -3.40
C ARG A 72 -24.19 15.48 -3.59
N ARG A 73 -23.35 14.49 -3.95
CA ARG A 73 -23.76 13.08 -4.10
C ARG A 73 -23.85 12.36 -2.75
N ASN A 74 -23.01 12.74 -1.80
CA ASN A 74 -23.09 12.30 -0.41
C ASN A 74 -23.46 13.48 0.49
N PRO A 75 -24.76 13.82 0.60
CA PRO A 75 -25.21 14.87 1.49
C PRO A 75 -25.19 14.36 2.94
N VAL A 76 -24.01 14.28 3.55
CA VAL A 76 -23.94 14.54 4.99
C VAL A 76 -23.93 16.06 5.10
N ALA A 77 -25.06 16.61 5.56
CA ALA A 77 -25.32 18.03 5.57
C ALA A 77 -24.17 18.81 6.25
N VAL A 78 -23.46 19.61 5.46
CA VAL A 78 -22.57 20.66 5.95
C VAL A 78 -23.09 21.94 5.32
N GLU A 79 -23.79 22.75 6.12
CA GLU A 79 -23.99 24.15 5.76
C GLU A 79 -22.65 24.89 5.91
N PRO A 80 -22.37 25.90 5.07
CA PRO A 80 -21.20 26.76 5.22
C PRO A 80 -21.44 27.71 6.40
N THR A 81 -21.31 27.20 7.63
CA THR A 81 -21.41 28.04 8.81
C THR A 81 -20.07 28.75 9.00
N LYS A 82 -20.13 30.08 8.96
CA LYS A 82 -19.08 30.98 9.46
C LYS A 82 -18.45 30.38 10.72
N LEU A 83 -17.12 30.42 10.76
CA LEU A 83 -16.25 29.97 11.84
C LEU A 83 -16.76 30.44 13.23
N SER A 84 -17.64 29.66 13.85
CA SER A 84 -17.96 29.78 15.28
C SER A 84 -18.40 28.41 15.82
N VAL A 85 -17.54 27.40 15.70
CA VAL A 85 -17.72 26.16 16.45
C VAL A 85 -17.28 26.44 17.87
N ARG A 86 -18.23 26.61 18.78
CA ARG A 86 -17.96 26.46 20.22
C ARG A 86 -17.47 25.02 20.40
N SER A 87 -16.19 24.87 20.70
CA SER A 87 -15.58 23.59 21.06
C SER A 87 -16.34 22.99 22.23
N ASN A 88 -16.87 21.78 22.09
CA ASN A 88 -17.08 20.93 23.26
C ASN A 88 -15.67 20.52 23.72
N PRO A 89 -15.16 21.04 24.85
CA PRO A 89 -13.74 20.92 25.20
C PRO A 89 -13.31 19.49 25.59
N THR A 90 -14.24 18.53 25.59
CA THR A 90 -14.04 17.19 26.15
C THR A 90 -13.81 16.09 25.13
N THR A 91 -14.08 16.29 23.83
CA THR A 91 -13.91 15.24 22.81
C THR A 91 -12.73 15.50 21.88
N LEU A 92 -12.08 14.43 21.44
CA LEU A 92 -10.94 14.48 20.51
C LEU A 92 -11.43 14.62 19.07
N TRP A 93 -10.64 15.35 18.29
CA TRP A 93 -10.80 15.51 16.86
C TRP A 93 -9.61 14.87 16.16
N LEU A 94 -9.88 14.23 15.03
CA LEU A 94 -8.86 13.86 14.05
C LEU A 94 -8.82 14.90 12.95
N TYR A 95 -7.64 15.17 12.42
CA TYR A 95 -7.45 16.09 11.32
C TYR A 95 -6.35 15.62 10.36
N VAL A 96 -6.45 16.06 9.11
CA VAL A 96 -5.41 15.93 8.09
C VAL A 96 -5.05 17.33 7.60
N LEU A 97 -3.78 17.69 7.69
CA LEU A 97 -3.22 18.92 7.14
C LEU A 97 -2.67 18.65 5.75
N GLU A 98 -2.93 19.56 4.83
CA GLU A 98 -2.17 19.68 3.59
C GLU A 98 -0.97 20.60 3.85
N LEU A 99 0.21 20.14 3.45
CA LEU A 99 1.48 20.83 3.62
C LEU A 99 2.09 21.14 2.24
N ALA A 100 3.08 22.03 2.22
CA ALA A 100 3.86 22.31 1.03
C ALA A 100 4.51 21.04 0.43
N ASN A 101 4.74 21.07 -0.88
CA ASN A 101 5.37 19.99 -1.66
C ASN A 101 4.58 18.67 -1.62
N ASN A 102 3.24 18.74 -1.62
CA ASN A 102 2.34 17.59 -1.60
C ASN A 102 2.56 16.64 -0.42
N ASN A 103 2.91 17.19 0.74
CA ASN A 103 3.03 16.41 1.98
C ASN A 103 1.80 16.59 2.86
N PHE A 104 1.56 15.62 3.75
CA PHE A 104 0.39 15.60 4.62
C PHE A 104 0.80 15.27 6.05
N TYR A 105 0.02 15.79 7.00
CA TYR A 105 0.16 15.44 8.41
C TYR A 105 -1.19 15.02 8.99
N VAL A 106 -1.22 13.87 9.63
CA VAL A 106 -2.39 13.38 10.37
C VAL A 106 -2.15 13.59 11.86
N GLY A 107 -3.14 14.14 12.54
CA GLY A 107 -3.05 14.48 13.95
C GLY A 107 -4.36 14.29 14.70
N MET A 108 -4.29 14.17 16.03
CA MET A 108 -5.42 14.33 16.94
C MET A 108 -5.27 15.51 17.90
N THR A 109 -6.38 16.15 18.27
CA THR A 109 -6.39 17.26 19.24
C THR A 109 -7.79 17.54 19.78
N ARG A 110 -7.89 18.26 20.91
CA ARG A 110 -9.16 18.80 21.42
C ARG A 110 -9.50 20.17 20.82
N ASN A 111 -8.52 20.82 20.19
CA ASN A 111 -8.70 22.13 19.54
C ASN A 111 -7.89 22.18 18.24
N VAL A 112 -8.57 21.99 17.11
CA VAL A 112 -7.97 21.94 15.77
C VAL A 112 -7.38 23.30 15.38
N GLU A 113 -8.06 24.41 15.70
CA GLU A 113 -7.58 25.75 15.34
C GLU A 113 -6.28 26.10 16.07
N ALA A 114 -6.23 25.89 17.39
CA ALA A 114 -5.02 26.12 18.17
C ALA A 114 -3.87 25.22 17.70
N ARG A 115 -4.16 23.96 17.38
CA ARG A 115 -3.16 23.01 16.90
C ARG A 115 -2.64 23.37 15.51
N PHE A 116 -3.51 23.84 14.61
CA PHE A 116 -3.10 24.33 13.30
C PHE A 116 -2.16 25.53 13.43
N LYS A 117 -2.46 26.50 14.30
CA LYS A 117 -1.57 27.65 14.57
C LYS A 117 -0.20 27.21 15.07
N GLN A 118 -0.14 26.23 15.97
CA GLN A 118 1.13 25.66 16.45
C GLN A 118 1.95 25.01 15.32
N HIS A 119 1.32 24.22 14.47
CA HIS A 119 1.99 23.63 13.30
C HIS A 119 2.47 24.71 12.34
N HIS A 120 1.63 25.70 12.05
CA HIS A 120 1.94 26.79 11.12
C HIS A 120 3.09 27.68 11.60
N SER A 121 3.26 27.83 12.93
CA SER A 121 4.38 28.54 13.54
C SER A 121 5.66 27.70 13.71
N GLY A 122 5.68 26.45 13.23
CA GLY A 122 6.83 25.55 13.34
C GLY A 122 7.04 24.90 14.71
N VAL A 123 6.13 25.09 15.67
CA VAL A 123 6.23 24.56 17.05
C VAL A 123 5.44 23.24 17.21
N GLY A 124 4.76 22.78 16.15
CA GLY A 124 3.98 21.55 16.14
C GLY A 124 4.83 20.27 16.10
N SER A 125 4.92 19.65 14.92
CA SER A 125 5.78 18.48 14.69
C SER A 125 6.98 18.86 13.83
N GLN A 126 8.08 18.11 13.95
CA GLN A 126 9.26 18.30 13.10
C GLN A 126 8.90 18.22 11.61
N TRP A 127 8.00 17.30 11.22
CA TRP A 127 7.52 17.19 9.85
C TRP A 127 6.81 18.46 9.36
N THR A 128 5.96 19.06 10.18
CA THR A 128 5.29 20.33 9.83
C THR A 128 6.19 21.55 9.92
N ALA A 129 7.29 21.49 10.67
CA ALA A 129 8.32 22.52 10.65
C ALA A 129 9.14 22.44 9.36
N LEU A 130 9.38 21.23 8.85
CA LEU A 130 10.04 20.99 7.56
C LEU A 130 9.14 21.31 6.36
N HIS A 131 7.83 21.05 6.48
CA HIS A 131 6.84 21.25 5.43
C HIS A 131 5.71 22.17 5.91
N GLN A 132 5.71 23.41 5.41
CA GLN A 132 4.77 24.46 5.83
C GLN A 132 3.31 24.01 5.69
N PRO A 133 2.50 24.04 6.77
CA PRO A 133 1.07 23.77 6.68
C PRO A 133 0.34 24.84 5.88
N LEU A 134 -0.43 24.40 4.88
CA LEU A 134 -1.21 25.26 3.99
C LEU A 134 -2.64 25.41 4.52
N ARG A 135 -3.29 24.29 4.84
CA ARG A 135 -4.68 24.27 5.35
C ARG A 135 -5.04 22.97 6.06
N VAL A 136 -6.13 23.00 6.81
CA VAL A 136 -6.82 21.79 7.30
C VAL A 136 -7.60 21.20 6.13
N MET A 137 -7.13 20.07 5.59
CA MET A 137 -7.78 19.39 4.46
C MET A 137 -9.03 18.63 4.91
N ARG A 138 -8.96 17.98 6.09
CA ARG A 138 -10.07 17.23 6.70
C ARG A 138 -10.03 17.36 8.21
N CYS A 139 -11.19 17.36 8.86
CA CYS A 139 -11.29 17.15 10.31
C CYS A 139 -12.61 16.43 10.65
N ALA A 140 -12.59 15.64 11.72
CA ALA A 140 -13.76 14.91 12.22
C ALA A 140 -13.71 14.79 13.75
N ASN A 141 -14.83 15.06 14.40
CA ASN A 141 -14.97 14.78 15.83
C ASN A 141 -15.13 13.27 16.02
N THR A 142 -14.30 12.67 16.87
CA THR A 142 -14.37 11.22 17.12
C THR A 142 -15.45 10.86 18.13
N GLY A 143 -15.94 11.82 18.92
CA GLY A 143 -16.78 11.58 20.09
C GLY A 143 -16.04 10.93 21.26
N LEU A 144 -14.74 10.62 21.10
CA LEU A 144 -13.93 9.94 22.10
C LEU A 144 -13.31 10.94 23.08
N THR A 145 -13.22 10.51 24.33
CA THR A 145 -12.49 11.23 25.38
C THR A 145 -11.14 10.58 25.68
N SER A 146 -10.97 9.29 25.33
CA SER A 146 -9.76 8.49 25.54
C SER A 146 -8.72 8.77 24.47
N ASP A 147 -7.56 9.29 24.89
CA ASP A 147 -6.41 9.54 24.01
C ASP A 147 -5.88 8.23 23.38
N SER A 148 -5.94 7.10 24.10
CA SER A 148 -5.41 5.82 23.59
C SER A 148 -6.27 5.21 22.48
N GLU A 149 -7.59 5.38 22.57
CA GLU A 149 -8.51 4.93 21.53
C GLU A 149 -8.42 5.84 20.30
N ALA A 150 -8.37 7.15 20.52
CA ALA A 150 -8.18 8.12 19.44
C ALA A 150 -6.83 7.94 18.71
N ALA A 151 -5.75 7.63 19.43
CA ALA A 151 -4.44 7.33 18.83
C ALA A 151 -4.50 6.15 17.85
N ARG A 152 -5.25 5.08 18.17
CA ARG A 152 -5.42 3.94 17.26
C ARG A 152 -6.15 4.33 15.98
N ILE A 153 -7.14 5.22 16.08
CA ILE A 153 -7.88 5.72 14.92
C ILE A 153 -7.01 6.70 14.12
N GLU A 154 -6.18 7.52 14.79
CA GLU A 154 -5.18 8.39 14.17
C GLU A 154 -4.17 7.58 13.34
N ASP A 155 -3.65 6.48 13.90
CA ASP A 155 -2.74 5.58 13.18
C ASP A 155 -3.41 4.95 11.95
N ALA A 156 -4.65 4.49 12.09
CA ALA A 156 -5.42 3.93 10.98
C ALA A 156 -5.69 4.97 9.87
N LEU A 157 -6.02 6.21 10.25
CA LEU A 157 -6.20 7.33 9.34
C LEU A 157 -4.87 7.72 8.66
N THR A 158 -3.75 7.64 9.39
CA THR A 158 -2.41 7.89 8.85
C THR A 158 -2.09 6.86 7.75
N VAL A 159 -2.30 5.57 8.03
CA VAL A 159 -2.13 4.50 7.03
C VAL A 159 -3.05 4.70 5.83
N GLN A 160 -4.32 5.03 6.05
CA GLN A 160 -5.26 5.32 4.94
C GLN A 160 -4.80 6.52 4.09
N THR A 161 -4.22 7.53 4.73
CA THR A 161 -3.68 8.71 4.04
C THR A 161 -2.40 8.34 3.28
N MET A 162 -1.56 7.46 3.83
CA MET A 162 -0.39 6.89 3.15
C MET A 162 -0.76 6.02 1.95
N GLU A 163 -1.87 5.27 2.01
CA GLU A 163 -2.41 4.62 0.82
C GLU A 163 -2.66 5.70 -0.22
N GLN A 164 -3.44 6.74 0.09
CA GLN A 164 -3.84 7.75 -0.89
C GLN A 164 -2.69 8.57 -1.49
N PHE A 165 -1.74 9.03 -0.68
CA PHE A 165 -0.72 9.99 -1.11
C PHE A 165 0.69 9.42 -1.17
N GLY A 166 0.88 8.16 -0.77
CA GLY A 166 2.17 7.51 -0.68
C GLY A 166 2.83 7.71 0.69
N ARG A 167 3.43 6.64 1.22
CA ARG A 167 4.08 6.65 2.55
C ARG A 167 5.22 7.65 2.72
N GLN A 168 5.81 8.08 1.61
CA GLN A 168 6.90 9.07 1.58
C GLN A 168 6.40 10.47 1.97
N HIS A 169 5.12 10.75 1.74
CA HIS A 169 4.53 12.09 1.80
C HIS A 169 3.70 12.34 3.06
N VAL A 170 3.52 11.34 3.92
CA VAL A 170 2.57 11.41 5.03
C VAL A 170 3.27 11.07 6.33
N ARG A 171 2.99 11.84 7.38
CA ARG A 171 3.38 11.56 8.77
C ARG A 171 2.19 11.77 9.71
N GLY A 172 2.18 11.10 10.84
CA GLY A 172 1.12 11.21 11.84
C GLY A 172 1.15 10.05 12.83
N GLY A 173 0.50 10.21 13.99
CA GLY A 173 0.45 9.20 15.04
C GLY A 173 1.83 8.59 15.34
N GLN A 174 1.90 7.25 15.37
CA GLN A 174 3.15 6.50 15.58
C GLN A 174 4.14 6.55 14.40
N TYR A 175 3.72 7.11 13.25
CA TYR A 175 4.51 7.23 12.02
C TYR A 175 5.03 8.66 11.81
N CYS A 176 5.37 9.38 12.90
CA CYS A 176 5.79 10.78 12.85
C CYS A 176 7.31 11.01 12.71
N MET A 177 8.10 9.93 12.58
CA MET A 177 9.55 9.96 12.41
C MET A 177 9.93 10.69 11.11
N LEU A 178 11.04 11.43 11.10
CA LEU A 178 11.52 12.11 9.89
C LEU A 178 12.13 11.11 8.90
N ASP A 179 12.94 10.17 9.41
CA ASP A 179 13.59 9.15 8.58
C ASP A 179 12.56 8.16 8.02
N GLN A 180 12.56 8.03 6.68
CA GLN A 180 11.68 7.10 5.98
C GLN A 180 11.97 5.64 6.33
N ALA A 181 13.22 5.27 6.63
CA ALA A 181 13.57 3.90 7.00
C ALA A 181 12.91 3.49 8.33
N GLU A 182 12.81 4.42 9.28
CA GLU A 182 12.13 4.17 10.56
C GLU A 182 10.61 4.02 10.37
N VAL A 183 10.01 4.86 9.51
CA VAL A 183 8.60 4.75 9.13
C VAL A 183 8.32 3.40 8.46
N ASP A 184 9.14 3.01 7.49
CA ASP A 184 8.99 1.74 6.78
C ASP A 184 9.13 0.55 7.73
N ALA A 185 10.12 0.59 8.65
CA ALA A 185 10.29 -0.44 9.67
C ALA A 185 9.07 -0.53 10.62
N ALA A 186 8.47 0.61 10.99
CA ALA A 186 7.24 0.63 11.78
C ALA A 186 6.03 0.06 11.00
N LEU A 187 5.87 0.43 9.73
CA LEU A 187 4.81 -0.08 8.86
C LEU A 187 4.93 -1.61 8.66
N VAL A 188 6.14 -2.13 8.49
CA VAL A 188 6.41 -3.56 8.39
C VAL A 188 6.04 -4.27 9.69
N ARG A 189 6.48 -3.75 10.84
CA ARG A 189 6.19 -4.32 12.15
C ARG A 189 4.69 -4.39 12.45
N GLN A 190 3.93 -3.40 12.00
CA GLN A 190 2.47 -3.32 12.16
C GLN A 190 1.69 -4.04 11.04
N GLY A 191 2.37 -4.65 10.05
CA GLY A 191 1.73 -5.34 8.93
C GLY A 191 0.97 -4.42 7.97
N GLN A 192 1.28 -3.12 7.94
CA GLN A 192 0.60 -2.12 7.10
C GLN A 192 1.37 -1.79 5.81
N TRP A 193 2.67 -2.10 5.76
CA TRP A 193 3.53 -1.77 4.62
C TRP A 193 3.00 -2.34 3.29
N GLU A 194 2.62 -3.62 3.27
CA GLU A 194 2.15 -4.30 2.05
C GLU A 194 0.86 -3.70 1.52
N ARG A 195 -0.06 -3.38 2.44
CA ARG A 195 -1.33 -2.74 2.12
C ARG A 195 -1.10 -1.41 1.39
N ILE A 196 -0.21 -0.57 1.92
CA ILE A 196 0.15 0.72 1.29
C ILE A 196 0.84 0.50 -0.06
N GLN A 197 1.78 -0.45 -0.13
CA GLN A 197 2.53 -0.73 -1.35
C GLN A 197 1.62 -1.26 -2.46
N ARG A 198 0.66 -2.15 -2.15
CA ARG A 198 -0.38 -2.60 -3.09
C ARG A 198 -1.21 -1.43 -3.58
N ALA A 199 -1.64 -0.53 -2.68
CA ALA A 199 -2.42 0.64 -3.05
C ALA A 199 -1.67 1.59 -3.99
N ALA A 200 -0.35 1.74 -3.82
CA ALA A 200 0.51 2.53 -4.70
C ALA A 200 0.64 1.86 -6.08
N LEU A 201 1.03 0.58 -6.11
CA LEU A 201 1.22 -0.19 -7.34
C LEU A 201 -0.07 -0.39 -8.14
N ASN A 202 -1.24 -0.35 -7.49
CA ASN A 202 -2.52 -0.40 -8.19
C ASN A 202 -2.84 0.85 -9.00
N ARG A 203 -2.23 2.00 -8.66
CA ARG A 203 -2.42 3.26 -9.40
C ARG A 203 -1.33 3.51 -10.44
N SER A 204 -0.23 2.79 -10.36
CA SER A 204 0.84 2.87 -11.35
C SER A 204 0.44 2.14 -12.64
N SER A 205 0.79 2.73 -13.79
CA SER A 205 0.80 1.98 -15.05
C SER A 205 1.80 0.83 -14.94
N TYR A 206 1.48 -0.30 -15.56
CA TYR A 206 2.34 -1.48 -15.53
C TYR A 206 2.65 -1.93 -16.95
N GLU A 207 3.94 -2.06 -17.24
CA GLU A 207 4.45 -2.64 -18.48
C GLU A 207 5.00 -4.04 -18.19
N LEU A 208 4.48 -5.04 -18.90
CA LEU A 208 4.93 -6.42 -18.75
C LEU A 208 6.37 -6.55 -19.23
N GLN A 209 7.29 -6.82 -18.32
CA GLN A 209 8.68 -7.07 -18.64
C GLN A 209 8.89 -8.54 -19.00
N GLY A 210 8.83 -8.84 -20.31
CA GLY A 210 9.15 -10.17 -20.84
C GLY A 210 8.03 -11.20 -20.68
N SER A 211 8.40 -12.48 -20.71
CA SER A 211 7.47 -13.60 -20.58
C SER A 211 7.20 -13.94 -19.11
N TRP A 212 6.12 -14.69 -18.84
CA TRP A 212 5.82 -15.20 -17.50
C TRP A 212 7.01 -15.94 -16.86
N HIS A 213 7.71 -16.76 -17.64
CA HIS A 213 8.88 -17.48 -17.16
C HIS A 213 10.02 -16.51 -16.78
N VAL A 214 10.30 -15.51 -17.61
CA VAL A 214 11.32 -14.48 -17.32
C VAL A 214 10.96 -13.69 -16.07
N ALA A 215 9.69 -13.39 -15.85
CA ALA A 215 9.23 -12.68 -14.65
C ALA A 215 9.43 -13.50 -13.36
N LEU A 216 9.17 -14.81 -13.42
CA LEU A 216 9.42 -15.72 -12.29
C LEU A 216 10.93 -15.80 -11.95
N GLU A 217 11.79 -15.94 -12.95
CA GLU A 217 13.25 -15.94 -12.75
C GLU A 217 13.76 -14.60 -12.19
N ASN A 218 13.18 -13.49 -12.64
CA ASN A 218 13.50 -12.17 -12.11
C ASN A 218 13.15 -12.05 -10.61
N ILE A 219 12.04 -12.64 -10.16
CA ILE A 219 11.68 -12.67 -8.74
C ILE A 219 12.72 -13.43 -7.92
N LEU A 220 13.16 -14.59 -8.39
CA LEU A 220 14.20 -15.36 -7.71
C LEU A 220 15.51 -14.58 -7.63
N THR A 221 15.86 -13.87 -8.71
CA THR A 221 17.05 -13.00 -8.77
C THR A 221 16.97 -11.84 -7.78
N LEU A 222 15.83 -11.14 -7.74
CA LEU A 222 15.59 -10.04 -6.81
C LEU A 222 15.53 -10.52 -5.36
N ALA A 223 14.94 -11.69 -5.11
CA ALA A 223 14.86 -12.30 -3.80
C ALA A 223 16.26 -12.59 -3.24
N LEU A 224 17.12 -13.24 -4.02
CA LEU A 224 18.51 -13.50 -3.62
C LEU A 224 19.28 -12.22 -3.30
N ARG A 225 19.19 -11.19 -4.16
CA ARG A 225 19.82 -9.88 -3.91
C ARG A 225 19.30 -9.23 -2.63
N TYR A 226 17.99 -9.30 -2.40
CA TYR A 226 17.38 -8.79 -1.18
C TYR A 226 17.89 -9.51 0.06
N TYR A 227 17.96 -10.84 0.03
CA TYR A 227 18.42 -11.64 1.17
C TYR A 227 19.91 -11.49 1.46
N GLU A 228 20.72 -11.19 0.45
CA GLU A 228 22.17 -10.95 0.61
C GLU A 228 22.48 -9.59 1.23
N SER A 229 21.66 -8.57 0.98
CA SER A 229 21.84 -7.24 1.54
C SER A 229 20.49 -6.53 1.75
N PRO A 230 19.74 -6.90 2.81
CA PRO A 230 18.40 -6.37 3.03
C PRO A 230 18.39 -4.85 3.10
N SER A 231 17.56 -4.22 2.27
CA SER A 231 17.32 -2.78 2.30
C SER A 231 15.88 -2.46 1.88
N PRO A 232 15.32 -1.30 2.30
CA PRO A 232 13.99 -0.89 1.89
C PRO A 232 13.81 -0.86 0.37
N SER A 233 14.81 -0.36 -0.37
CA SER A 233 14.76 -0.30 -1.84
C SER A 233 14.69 -1.70 -2.48
N LEU A 234 15.51 -2.65 -2.01
CA LEU A 234 15.48 -4.02 -2.54
C LEU A 234 14.18 -4.75 -2.17
N ARG A 235 13.64 -4.49 -0.98
CA ARG A 235 12.32 -4.99 -0.55
C ARG A 235 11.21 -4.46 -1.46
N ASP A 236 11.17 -3.15 -1.69
CA ASP A 236 10.20 -2.50 -2.59
C ASP A 236 10.29 -3.10 -4.01
N ASN A 237 11.50 -3.29 -4.53
CA ASN A 237 11.72 -3.86 -5.87
C ASN A 237 11.25 -5.30 -5.98
N LEU A 238 11.60 -6.15 -5.00
CA LEU A 238 11.16 -7.54 -4.95
C LEU A 238 9.64 -7.64 -4.88
N PHE A 239 9.01 -6.88 -3.98
CA PHE A 239 7.56 -6.89 -3.86
C PHE A 239 6.88 -6.34 -5.12
N SER A 240 7.43 -5.31 -5.75
CA SER A 240 6.88 -4.74 -6.99
C SER A 240 6.94 -5.74 -8.14
N ALA A 241 8.03 -6.50 -8.25
CA ALA A 241 8.13 -7.58 -9.24
C ALA A 241 7.13 -8.70 -8.95
N LEU A 242 7.02 -9.12 -7.69
CA LEU A 242 6.08 -10.16 -7.26
C LEU A 242 4.61 -9.74 -7.49
N TYR A 243 4.25 -8.52 -7.08
CA TYR A 243 2.93 -7.95 -7.32
C TYR A 243 2.67 -7.75 -8.82
N GLY A 244 3.70 -7.42 -9.59
CA GLY A 244 3.63 -7.33 -11.05
C GLY A 244 3.18 -8.63 -11.72
N LEU A 245 3.44 -9.80 -11.12
CA LEU A 245 2.92 -11.07 -11.63
C LEU A 245 1.40 -11.10 -11.72
N THR A 246 0.69 -10.37 -10.83
CA THR A 246 -0.78 -10.27 -10.84
C THR A 246 -1.34 -9.71 -12.15
N ARG A 247 -0.50 -9.04 -12.95
CA ARG A 247 -0.85 -8.46 -14.26
C ARG A 247 -0.71 -9.45 -15.42
N TYR A 248 -0.06 -10.59 -15.21
CA TYR A 248 0.03 -11.63 -16.22
C TYR A 248 -1.24 -12.47 -16.23
N ARG A 249 -1.68 -12.86 -17.43
CA ARG A 249 -2.85 -13.76 -17.63
C ARG A 249 -2.75 -15.12 -16.94
N PHE A 250 -1.56 -15.51 -16.48
CA PHE A 250 -1.29 -16.78 -15.80
C PHE A 250 -1.44 -16.68 -14.29
N TRP A 251 -1.60 -15.47 -13.73
CA TRP A 251 -1.89 -15.30 -12.33
C TRP A 251 -3.29 -15.85 -12.00
N HIS A 252 -3.39 -16.55 -10.88
CA HIS A 252 -4.63 -17.08 -10.33
C HIS A 252 -4.79 -16.58 -8.89
N SER A 253 -6.03 -16.40 -8.42
CA SER A 253 -6.31 -15.92 -7.05
C SER A 253 -5.75 -16.85 -5.97
N ASP A 254 -5.57 -18.13 -6.28
CA ASP A 254 -4.92 -19.08 -5.36
C ASP A 254 -3.46 -18.74 -5.07
N PHE A 255 -2.84 -17.84 -5.84
CA PHE A 255 -1.48 -17.37 -5.62
C PHE A 255 -1.43 -16.12 -4.72
N ASP A 256 -2.58 -15.49 -4.41
CA ASP A 256 -2.62 -14.21 -3.70
C ASP A 256 -1.95 -14.28 -2.33
N ALA A 257 -2.02 -15.44 -1.66
CA ALA A 257 -1.32 -15.66 -0.40
C ALA A 257 0.19 -15.40 -0.54
N ALA A 258 0.81 -15.74 -1.68
CA ALA A 258 2.24 -15.55 -1.89
C ALA A 258 2.67 -14.07 -1.90
N LEU A 259 1.73 -13.13 -2.03
CA LEU A 259 1.99 -11.69 -1.87
C LEU A 259 2.21 -11.29 -0.39
N ASP A 260 1.94 -12.17 0.56
CA ASP A 260 2.16 -11.91 1.98
C ASP A 260 3.63 -12.17 2.35
N SER A 261 4.19 -11.32 3.20
CA SER A 261 5.59 -11.35 3.68
C SER A 261 5.96 -12.67 4.34
N ALA A 262 4.99 -13.40 4.88
CA ALA A 262 5.18 -14.75 5.38
C ALA A 262 5.70 -15.73 4.31
N PHE A 263 5.50 -15.44 3.03
CA PHE A 263 6.06 -16.20 1.92
C PHE A 263 7.45 -15.70 1.53
N TRP A 264 7.60 -14.42 1.18
CA TRP A 264 8.78 -13.92 0.46
C TRP A 264 9.76 -13.08 1.29
N ASP A 265 9.40 -12.61 2.49
CA ASP A 265 10.30 -11.75 3.28
C ASP A 265 11.44 -12.57 3.94
N GLU A 266 12.41 -11.92 4.59
CA GLU A 266 13.61 -12.54 5.19
C GLU A 266 13.31 -13.73 6.12
N LYS A 267 12.19 -13.67 6.84
CA LYS A 267 11.73 -14.74 7.76
C LYS A 267 10.69 -15.66 7.12
N GLY A 268 10.44 -15.50 5.83
CA GLY A 268 9.41 -16.19 5.08
C GLY A 268 9.77 -17.64 4.72
N ILE A 269 9.00 -18.20 3.80
CA ILE A 269 9.14 -19.55 3.27
C ILE A 269 10.21 -19.60 2.18
N LEU A 270 10.18 -18.65 1.24
CA LEU A 270 11.06 -18.59 0.08
C LEU A 270 12.56 -18.68 0.45
N PRO A 271 13.13 -17.90 1.39
CA PRO A 271 14.56 -17.99 1.69
C PRO A 271 14.97 -19.37 2.24
N VAL A 272 14.06 -20.07 2.95
CA VAL A 272 14.32 -21.45 3.41
C VAL A 272 14.42 -22.40 2.22
N LEU A 273 13.50 -22.29 1.26
CA LEU A 273 13.50 -23.13 0.06
C LEU A 273 14.71 -22.83 -0.84
N LEU A 274 15.08 -21.56 -1.00
CA LEU A 274 16.29 -21.17 -1.72
C LEU A 274 17.56 -21.68 -1.04
N SER A 275 17.56 -21.80 0.29
CA SER A 275 18.68 -22.40 1.00
C SER A 275 18.91 -23.87 0.61
N PHE A 276 17.84 -24.60 0.32
CA PHE A 276 17.91 -25.98 -0.14
C PHE A 276 18.32 -26.06 -1.61
N ARG A 277 17.71 -25.23 -2.47
CA ARG A 277 18.03 -25.16 -3.90
C ARG A 277 19.51 -24.85 -4.15
N ASP A 278 20.05 -23.89 -3.41
CA ASP A 278 21.42 -23.40 -3.60
C ASP A 278 22.43 -24.11 -2.68
N ASN A 279 21.97 -25.08 -1.87
CA ASN A 279 22.77 -25.84 -0.91
C ASN A 279 23.64 -24.95 0.00
N ARG A 280 23.07 -23.83 0.45
CA ARG A 280 23.72 -22.84 1.33
C ARG A 280 22.68 -22.10 2.17
N PRO A 281 23.02 -21.52 3.33
CA PRO A 281 22.12 -20.62 4.04
C PRO A 281 21.77 -19.38 3.19
N VAL A 282 20.48 -19.04 3.13
CA VAL A 282 19.94 -17.81 2.51
C VAL A 282 19.08 -17.08 3.55
N ALA A 283 19.29 -15.77 3.71
CA ALA A 283 18.67 -14.94 4.76
C ALA A 283 18.81 -15.50 6.19
N SER A 284 19.89 -16.26 6.45
CA SER A 284 20.10 -16.95 7.72
C SER A 284 21.58 -17.00 8.09
N ASN A 285 21.87 -16.87 9.39
CA ASN A 285 23.21 -17.03 9.96
C ASN A 285 23.53 -18.48 10.34
N CYS A 286 22.70 -19.44 9.93
CA CYS A 286 22.95 -20.87 10.11
C CYS A 286 24.24 -21.30 9.40
N GLN A 287 24.82 -22.40 9.85
CA GLN A 287 26.05 -22.93 9.25
C GLN A 287 25.83 -23.55 7.87
N ASP A 288 24.71 -24.26 7.70
CA ASP A 288 24.38 -25.01 6.48
C ASP A 288 22.86 -25.09 6.26
N ALA A 289 22.46 -25.69 5.12
CA ALA A 289 21.06 -25.87 4.76
C ALA A 289 20.29 -26.75 5.77
N PHE A 290 20.93 -27.73 6.40
CA PHE A 290 20.29 -28.59 7.41
C PHE A 290 19.95 -27.78 8.67
N CYS A 291 20.85 -26.91 9.12
CA CYS A 291 20.63 -26.01 10.24
C CYS A 291 19.48 -25.04 9.94
N VAL A 292 19.36 -24.54 8.70
CA VAL A 292 18.20 -23.75 8.25
C VAL A 292 16.90 -24.56 8.33
N LEU A 293 16.90 -25.82 7.87
CA LEU A 293 15.73 -26.71 7.99
C LEU A 293 15.34 -26.90 9.46
N GLY A 294 16.31 -27.16 10.34
CA GLY A 294 16.06 -27.30 11.79
C GLY A 294 15.37 -26.06 12.37
N GLY A 295 15.86 -24.86 12.04
CA GLY A 295 15.22 -23.60 12.44
C GLY A 295 13.80 -23.44 11.87
N ALA A 296 13.57 -23.87 10.63
CA ALA A 296 12.26 -23.84 9.99
C ALA A 296 11.26 -24.82 10.65
N MET A 297 11.71 -26.01 11.05
CA MET A 297 10.92 -27.00 11.79
C MET A 297 10.57 -26.55 13.22
N ALA A 298 11.38 -25.67 13.82
CA ALA A 298 11.08 -25.09 15.13
C ALA A 298 9.98 -24.01 15.09
N ARG A 299 9.63 -23.48 13.90
CA ARG A 299 8.61 -22.42 13.77
C ARG A 299 7.26 -22.88 14.30
N ARG A 300 6.57 -21.99 15.00
CA ARG A 300 5.20 -22.18 15.53
C ARG A 300 4.29 -21.13 14.93
N ARG A 301 3.04 -21.50 14.62
CA ARG A 301 1.98 -20.57 14.20
C ARG A 301 0.91 -20.52 15.26
N ARG A 302 0.44 -19.31 15.57
CA ARG A 302 -0.64 -19.09 16.53
C ARG A 302 -1.98 -19.66 16.03
N ASN A 303 -2.21 -19.58 14.72
CA ASN A 303 -3.43 -20.04 14.07
C ASN A 303 -3.08 -21.00 12.91
N GLY A 304 -3.44 -22.27 13.06
CA GLY A 304 -3.28 -23.31 12.05
C GLY A 304 -1.93 -24.06 12.09
N PRO A 305 -1.83 -25.16 11.32
CA PRO A 305 -0.61 -25.97 11.27
C PRO A 305 0.55 -25.18 10.65
N PRO A 306 1.81 -25.47 11.06
CA PRO A 306 2.99 -24.88 10.45
C PRO A 306 3.19 -25.37 9.02
N PHE A 307 3.93 -24.61 8.20
CA PHE A 307 4.25 -24.95 6.81
C PHE A 307 5.40 -25.97 6.68
N HIS A 308 5.49 -26.92 7.62
CA HIS A 308 6.59 -27.89 7.65
C HIS A 308 6.65 -28.76 6.40
N HIS A 309 5.50 -29.04 5.78
CA HIS A 309 5.45 -29.82 4.54
C HIS A 309 6.20 -29.11 3.40
N LEU A 310 6.09 -27.78 3.27
CA LEU A 310 6.83 -27.03 2.25
C LEU A 310 8.34 -27.22 2.43
N PHE A 311 8.82 -27.17 3.67
CA PHE A 311 10.26 -27.30 3.95
C PHE A 311 10.77 -28.72 3.70
N LEU A 312 10.05 -29.73 4.16
CA LEU A 312 10.45 -31.12 3.97
C LEU A 312 10.33 -31.56 2.50
N PHE A 313 9.30 -31.09 1.79
CA PHE A 313 9.18 -31.35 0.36
C PHE A 313 10.22 -30.56 -0.44
N GLY A 314 10.57 -29.34 -0.02
CA GLY A 314 11.67 -28.58 -0.60
C GLY A 314 13.00 -29.32 -0.44
N TRP A 315 13.29 -29.83 0.76
CA TRP A 315 14.46 -30.66 1.00
C TRP A 315 14.51 -31.87 0.07
N ARG A 316 13.40 -32.61 -0.04
CA ARG A 316 13.30 -33.79 -0.90
C ARG A 316 13.43 -33.46 -2.38
N ALA A 317 12.98 -32.29 -2.82
CA ALA A 317 13.06 -31.86 -4.21
C ALA A 317 14.48 -31.44 -4.62
N PHE A 318 15.21 -30.74 -3.74
CA PHE A 318 16.52 -30.16 -4.07
C PHE A 318 17.72 -31.00 -3.59
N VAL A 319 17.50 -31.91 -2.64
CA VAL A 319 18.51 -32.86 -2.13
C VAL A 319 19.84 -32.17 -1.76
N PRO A 320 19.83 -31.15 -0.87
CA PRO A 320 21.06 -30.54 -0.38
C PRO A 320 21.91 -31.53 0.44
N SER A 321 23.16 -31.16 0.71
CA SER A 321 24.11 -32.03 1.42
C SER A 321 23.63 -32.36 2.83
N ALA A 322 23.65 -33.66 3.18
CA ALA A 322 23.38 -34.14 4.53
C ALA A 322 24.19 -35.39 4.89
N THR A 323 24.47 -35.54 6.18
CA THR A 323 25.00 -36.78 6.75
C THR A 323 23.91 -37.85 6.85
N THR A 324 24.30 -39.12 7.03
CA THR A 324 23.36 -40.23 7.20
C THR A 324 22.40 -40.02 8.37
N LEU A 325 22.87 -39.44 9.48
CA LEU A 325 22.03 -39.14 10.65
C LEU A 325 21.02 -38.03 10.34
N GLN A 326 21.45 -36.99 9.63
CA GLN A 326 20.56 -35.91 9.18
C GLN A 326 19.48 -36.43 8.22
N ALA A 327 19.86 -37.26 7.25
CA ALA A 327 18.91 -37.89 6.33
C ALA A 327 17.87 -38.75 7.08
N ALA A 328 18.31 -39.58 8.03
CA ALA A 328 17.40 -40.39 8.85
C ALA A 328 16.42 -39.52 9.67
N ARG A 329 16.88 -38.37 10.18
CA ARG A 329 16.04 -37.41 10.91
C ARG A 329 14.98 -36.77 10.01
N ILE A 330 15.31 -36.48 8.76
CA ILE A 330 14.37 -35.89 7.79
C ILE A 330 13.29 -36.89 7.41
N GLU A 331 13.66 -38.16 7.20
CA GLU A 331 12.69 -39.24 6.96
C GLU A 331 11.76 -39.43 8.16
N GLN A 332 12.27 -39.28 9.38
CA GLN A 332 11.41 -39.26 10.57
C GLN A 332 10.41 -38.09 10.52
N TRP A 333 10.86 -36.86 10.27
CA TRP A 333 9.97 -35.71 10.17
C TRP A 333 8.92 -35.84 9.06
N LEU A 334 9.28 -36.44 7.92
CA LEU A 334 8.34 -36.71 6.83
C LEU A 334 7.21 -37.66 7.27
N ARG A 335 7.52 -38.68 8.09
CA ARG A 335 6.51 -39.60 8.65
C ARG A 335 5.62 -38.94 9.71
N GLU A 336 6.12 -37.92 10.39
CA GLU A 336 5.42 -37.18 11.45
C GLU A 336 4.56 -36.02 10.91
N LEU A 337 4.56 -35.78 9.60
CA LEU A 337 3.75 -34.72 9.00
C LEU A 337 2.25 -34.96 9.24
N PRO A 338 1.49 -33.93 9.65
CA PRO A 338 0.04 -34.06 9.80
C PRO A 338 -0.63 -34.25 8.44
N ALA A 339 -1.75 -34.99 8.43
CA ALA A 339 -2.55 -35.20 7.23
C ALA A 339 -3.16 -33.87 6.74
N GLU A 340 -3.74 -33.09 7.65
CA GLU A 340 -4.25 -31.75 7.38
C GLU A 340 -3.10 -30.75 7.34
N ARG A 341 -3.00 -30.00 6.23
CA ARG A 341 -1.91 -29.08 5.93
C ARG A 341 -2.48 -27.77 5.39
N ASP A 342 -1.88 -26.65 5.79
CA ASP A 342 -2.20 -25.35 5.21
C ASP A 342 -1.49 -25.21 3.86
N ARG A 343 -2.22 -25.42 2.76
CA ARG A 343 -1.69 -25.51 1.38
C ARG A 343 -1.69 -24.20 0.61
N ARG A 344 -1.94 -23.06 1.27
CA ARG A 344 -2.14 -21.75 0.59
C ARG A 344 -0.97 -21.28 -0.27
N TYR A 345 0.22 -21.84 -0.09
CA TYR A 345 1.42 -21.50 -0.87
C TYR A 345 1.81 -22.59 -1.87
N ASP A 346 1.17 -23.75 -1.86
CA ASP A 346 1.61 -24.95 -2.58
C ASP A 346 1.67 -24.72 -4.10
N GLU A 347 0.58 -24.24 -4.70
CA GLU A 347 0.53 -24.05 -6.16
C GLU A 347 1.52 -22.98 -6.64
N PHE A 348 1.60 -21.83 -5.98
CA PHE A 348 2.55 -20.79 -6.37
C PHE A 348 4.00 -21.25 -6.17
N THR A 349 4.30 -21.96 -5.07
CA THR A 349 5.62 -22.56 -4.85
C THR A 349 5.98 -23.55 -5.94
N GLY A 350 5.03 -24.40 -6.37
CA GLY A 350 5.25 -25.35 -7.47
C GLY A 350 5.41 -24.69 -8.85
N ILE A 351 5.00 -23.44 -9.02
CA ILE A 351 5.24 -22.65 -10.24
C ILE A 351 6.59 -21.94 -10.17
N LEU A 352 6.89 -21.29 -9.04
CA LEU A 352 8.13 -20.56 -8.82
C LEU A 352 9.35 -21.49 -8.70
N LEU A 353 9.15 -22.69 -8.15
CA LEU A 353 10.16 -23.73 -7.96
C LEU A 353 9.64 -25.05 -8.56
N PRO A 354 9.69 -25.23 -9.90
CA PRO A 354 9.06 -26.35 -10.60
C PRO A 354 9.47 -27.75 -10.12
N GLN A 355 10.68 -27.90 -9.57
CA GLN A 355 11.18 -29.15 -9.01
C GLN A 355 10.32 -29.66 -7.84
N MET A 356 9.61 -28.78 -7.14
CA MET A 356 8.74 -29.15 -6.02
C MET A 356 7.33 -29.58 -6.46
N ARG A 357 6.96 -29.31 -7.72
CA ARG A 357 5.57 -29.41 -8.20
C ARG A 357 4.93 -30.79 -8.01
N TYR A 358 5.69 -31.87 -8.21
CA TYR A 358 5.18 -33.23 -8.09
C TYR A 358 4.86 -33.63 -6.63
N LEU A 359 5.57 -33.05 -5.65
CA LEU A 359 5.31 -33.26 -4.23
C LEU A 359 4.14 -32.40 -3.75
N LEU A 360 4.05 -31.16 -4.23
CA LEU A 360 3.06 -30.19 -3.79
C LEU A 360 1.65 -30.44 -4.34
N ARG A 361 1.51 -31.24 -5.40
CA ARG A 361 0.21 -31.63 -5.97
C ARG A 361 -0.37 -32.93 -5.37
N SER A 362 0.39 -33.60 -4.50
CA SER A 362 0.01 -34.88 -3.89
C SER A 362 -0.95 -34.77 -2.71
#